data_AF-A0A8J4QV45-F1
#
_entry.id   AF-A0A8J4QV45-F1
#
_cell.length_a   1.000
_cell.length_b   1.000
_cell.length_c   1.000
_cell.angle_alpha   90.00
_cell.angle_beta   90.00
_cell.angle_gamma   90.00
#
_symmetry.space_group_name_H-M   'P 1'
#
loop_
_entity.id
_entity.type
_entity.pdbx_description
1 polymer ?
#
loop_
_entity_poly.entity_id
_entity_poly.type
_entity_poly.pdbx_seq_one_letter_code
_entity_poly.pdbx_strand_id
1 'polypeptide(L)'
;MPIVQDLGKYLGMPLLTKRKTTTAFQSLLEKIHTRIQAWQSKLLSQEGRITLIKSILSPLTYYQIQTNIIPRSITSSIDKSIRNFLWGDTPTQWHVHLINWETLTRSKVFGNLGIRDSKTTNDAFLMNQEWRLWRNPHTLLANFLSQKHCRTSDFLRTTPHTGSHSWKALL
;
A
#
# COMPACT_ATOMS: atom_id res chain seq x y z
N MET A 1 25.57 22.92 -9.07
CA MET A 1 25.11 22.10 -7.93
C MET A 1 25.42 20.64 -8.23
N PRO A 2 26.10 19.90 -7.35
CA PRO A 2 26.38 18.49 -7.58
C PRO A 2 25.06 17.70 -7.63
N ILE A 3 24.89 16.84 -8.62
CA ILE A 3 23.72 15.98 -8.76
C ILE A 3 23.87 14.85 -7.73
N VAL A 4 23.26 15.01 -6.57
CA VAL A 4 23.23 13.97 -5.53
C VAL A 4 22.29 12.85 -6.01
N GLN A 5 22.84 11.64 -6.19
CA GLN A 5 22.10 10.50 -6.75
C GLN A 5 21.21 9.79 -5.71
N ASP A 6 21.48 9.97 -4.41
CA ASP A 6 20.72 9.42 -3.30
C ASP A 6 20.69 10.41 -2.12
N LEU A 7 19.50 10.80 -1.67
CA LEU A 7 19.29 11.68 -0.51
C LEU A 7 19.11 10.90 0.81
N GLY A 8 19.26 9.58 0.77
CA GLY A 8 19.08 8.71 1.93
C GLY A 8 17.61 8.45 2.26
N LYS A 9 17.39 7.86 3.45
CA LYS A 9 16.07 7.45 3.92
C LYS A 9 15.52 8.44 4.95
N TYR A 10 14.31 8.92 4.73
CA TYR A 10 13.54 9.71 5.68
C TYR A 10 12.29 8.96 6.12
N LEU A 11 12.07 8.85 7.43
CA LEU A 11 10.98 8.06 8.02
C LEU A 11 10.89 6.62 7.47
N GLY A 12 12.04 6.02 7.14
CA GLY A 12 12.11 4.67 6.59
C GLY A 12 11.81 4.56 5.08
N MET A 13 11.70 5.68 4.38
CA MET A 13 11.47 5.77 2.93
C MET A 13 12.62 6.46 2.20
N PRO A 14 13.03 5.99 1.01
CA PRO A 14 14.02 6.71 0.20
C PRO A 14 13.44 8.05 -0.29
N LEU A 15 14.13 9.15 0.03
CA LEU A 15 13.70 10.51 -0.35
C LEU A 15 13.75 10.73 -1.87
N LEU A 16 14.83 10.25 -2.49
CA LEU A 16 14.95 10.21 -3.95
C LEU A 16 14.61 8.81 -4.44
N THR A 17 13.40 8.66 -4.96
CA THR A 17 13.05 7.46 -5.70
C THR A 17 13.11 7.80 -7.19
N LYS A 18 13.90 7.03 -7.96
CA LYS A 18 13.84 7.05 -9.44
C LYS A 18 12.46 6.52 -9.90
N ARG A 19 12.30 6.13 -11.17
CA ARG A 19 11.05 5.49 -11.64
C ARG A 19 10.65 4.37 -10.66
N LYS A 20 9.44 4.45 -10.09
CA LYS A 20 8.94 3.50 -9.08
C LYS A 20 8.80 2.12 -9.71
N THR A 21 9.86 1.33 -9.66
CA THR A 21 9.89 -0.07 -10.09
C THR A 21 9.49 -0.98 -8.94
N THR A 22 9.07 -2.20 -9.28
CA THR A 22 8.71 -3.24 -8.32
C THR A 22 9.80 -3.50 -7.27
N THR A 23 11.06 -3.28 -7.65
CA THR A 23 12.24 -3.38 -6.79
C THR A 23 12.23 -2.42 -5.61
N ALA A 24 11.65 -1.23 -5.74
CA ALA A 24 11.59 -0.25 -4.65
C ALA A 24 10.78 -0.78 -3.45
N PHE A 25 9.79 -1.64 -3.71
CA PHE A 25 8.92 -2.20 -2.69
C PHE A 25 9.33 -3.61 -2.23
N GLN A 26 10.44 -4.18 -2.76
CA GLN A 26 10.96 -5.45 -2.24
C GLN A 26 11.33 -5.33 -0.75
N SER A 27 11.90 -4.19 -0.35
CA SER A 27 12.20 -3.92 1.07
C SER A 27 10.97 -3.95 1.98
N LEU A 28 9.79 -3.60 1.46
CA LEU A 28 8.53 -3.70 2.19
C LEU A 28 8.09 -5.17 2.32
N LEU A 29 8.14 -5.92 1.22
CA LEU A 29 7.83 -7.35 1.23
C LEU A 29 8.74 -8.11 2.19
N GLU A 30 10.04 -7.83 2.18
CA GLU A 30 11.02 -8.40 3.11
C GLU A 30 10.68 -8.06 4.57
N LYS A 31 10.28 -6.82 4.88
CA LYS A 31 9.80 -6.46 6.23
C LYS A 31 8.57 -7.25 6.66
N ILE A 32 7.63 -7.49 5.73
CA ILE A 32 6.45 -8.31 6.02
C ILE A 32 6.86 -9.77 6.25
N HIS A 33 7.70 -10.32 5.38
CA HIS A 33 8.18 -11.69 5.49
C HIS A 33 8.98 -11.93 6.76
N THR A 34 9.89 -11.04 7.13
CA THR A 34 10.67 -11.13 8.37
C THR A 34 9.78 -11.09 9.62
N ARG A 35 8.73 -10.25 9.63
CA ARG A 35 7.73 -10.24 10.72
C ARG A 35 6.94 -11.54 10.78
N ILE A 36 6.47 -12.04 9.65
CA ILE A 36 5.75 -13.32 9.54
C ILE A 36 6.64 -14.48 9.99
N GLN A 37 7.91 -14.52 9.59
CA GLN A 37 8.86 -15.56 9.98
C GLN A 37 9.19 -15.52 11.47
N ALA A 38 9.30 -14.31 12.05
CA ALA A 38 9.49 -14.13 13.49
C ALA A 38 8.30 -14.66 14.31
N TRP A 39 7.09 -14.60 13.75
CA TRP A 39 5.90 -15.19 14.35
C TRP A 39 5.72 -16.62 13.88
N GLN A 40 6.25 -17.58 14.64
CA GLN A 40 6.03 -19.00 14.36
C GLN A 40 4.54 -19.32 14.28
N SER A 41 3.98 -19.43 13.06
CA SER A 41 2.55 -19.59 12.82
C SER A 41 1.96 -20.78 13.59
N LYS A 42 2.75 -21.84 13.81
CA LYS A 42 2.35 -23.06 14.55
C LYS A 42 1.99 -22.84 16.01
N LEU A 43 2.48 -21.78 16.66
CA LEU A 43 2.20 -21.50 18.07
C LEU A 43 0.99 -20.59 18.31
N LEU A 44 0.44 -19.99 17.24
CA LEU A 44 -0.66 -19.04 17.36
C LEU A 44 -2.00 -19.65 16.95
N SER A 45 -3.03 -19.36 17.74
CA SER A 45 -4.41 -19.59 17.37
C SER A 45 -4.82 -18.75 16.16
N GLN A 46 -5.90 -19.14 15.47
CA GLN A 46 -6.41 -18.44 14.30
C GLN A 46 -6.74 -16.97 14.60
N GLU A 47 -7.41 -16.72 15.72
CA GLU A 47 -7.74 -15.36 16.18
C GLU A 47 -6.49 -14.55 16.53
N GLY A 48 -5.45 -15.19 17.09
CA GLY A 48 -4.16 -14.54 17.34
C GLY A 48 -3.50 -14.05 16.05
N ARG A 49 -3.52 -14.87 15.00
CA ARG A 49 -3.00 -14.50 13.66
C ARG A 49 -3.79 -13.33 13.06
N ILE A 50 -5.12 -13.39 13.12
CA ILE A 50 -5.99 -12.30 12.63
C ILE A 50 -5.68 -10.99 13.37
N THR A 51 -5.47 -11.08 14.68
CA THR A 51 -5.14 -9.91 15.51
C THR A 51 -3.81 -9.29 15.08
N LEU A 52 -2.75 -10.10 14.90
CA LEU A 52 -1.44 -9.62 14.42
C LEU A 52 -1.50 -9.01 13.01
N ILE A 53 -2.28 -9.61 12.11
CA ILE A 53 -2.50 -9.07 10.76
C ILE A 53 -3.06 -7.65 10.85
N LYS A 54 -4.06 -7.44 11.71
CA LYS A 54 -4.74 -6.14 11.85
C LYS A 54 -3.91 -5.12 12.61
N SER A 55 -3.19 -5.53 13.65
CA SER A 55 -2.46 -4.61 14.52
C SER A 55 -1.08 -4.23 13.98
N ILE A 56 -0.42 -5.12 13.22
CA ILE A 56 0.97 -4.90 12.78
C ILE A 56 1.10 -4.87 11.27
N LEU A 57 0.66 -5.91 10.55
CA LEU A 57 0.85 -5.99 9.09
C LEU A 57 0.06 -4.91 8.36
N SER A 58 -1.19 -4.68 8.77
CA SER A 58 -2.06 -3.69 8.15
C SER A 58 -1.48 -2.26 8.27
N PRO A 59 -1.12 -1.73 9.45
CA PRO A 59 -0.48 -0.41 9.56
C PRO A 59 0.84 -0.30 8.80
N LEU A 60 1.66 -1.36 8.77
CA LEU A 60 2.93 -1.37 8.04
C LEU A 60 2.71 -1.15 6.54
N THR A 61 1.68 -1.80 5.97
CA THR A 61 1.29 -1.59 4.57
C THR A 61 0.69 -0.20 4.34
N TYR A 62 -0.16 0.28 5.25
CA TYR A 62 -0.83 1.58 5.12
C TYR A 62 0.15 2.74 5.12
N TYR A 63 1.16 2.70 5.98
CA TYR A 63 2.22 3.71 6.01
C TYR A 63 2.90 3.87 4.64
N GLN A 64 3.08 2.75 3.95
CA GLN A 64 3.74 2.72 2.66
C GLN A 64 2.81 3.17 1.52
N ILE A 65 1.54 2.75 1.58
CA ILE A 65 0.50 3.16 0.64
C ILE A 65 0.22 4.67 0.72
N GLN A 66 0.19 5.24 1.93
CA GLN A 66 -0.13 6.65 2.13
C GLN A 66 0.88 7.60 1.49
N THR A 67 2.13 7.16 1.35
CA THR A 67 3.24 7.95 0.80
C THR A 67 3.56 7.58 -0.64
N ASN A 68 3.16 6.40 -1.10
CA ASN A 68 3.49 5.86 -2.41
C ASN A 68 2.33 5.13 -3.07
N ILE A 69 2.17 5.34 -4.36
CA ILE A 69 1.33 4.48 -5.20
C ILE A 69 2.01 3.14 -5.36
N ILE A 70 1.36 2.09 -4.87
CA ILE A 70 1.87 0.72 -4.94
C ILE A 70 1.34 0.04 -6.22
N PRO A 71 2.21 -0.55 -7.05
CA PRO A 71 1.79 -1.36 -8.18
C PRO A 71 0.94 -2.57 -7.76
N ARG A 72 -0.05 -2.94 -8.59
CA ARG A 72 -0.96 -4.07 -8.34
C ARG A 72 -0.24 -5.41 -8.09
N SER A 73 0.91 -5.61 -8.71
CA SER A 73 1.73 -6.82 -8.48
C SER A 73 2.20 -6.94 -7.04
N ILE A 74 2.56 -5.82 -6.41
CA ILE A 74 3.05 -5.78 -5.03
C ILE A 74 1.90 -5.90 -4.06
N THR A 75 0.77 -5.23 -4.28
CA THR A 75 -0.42 -5.39 -3.43
C THR A 75 -0.87 -6.86 -3.43
N SER A 76 -0.90 -7.51 -4.59
CA SER A 76 -1.21 -8.94 -4.69
C SER A 76 -0.21 -9.82 -3.93
N SER A 77 1.08 -9.49 -3.96
CA SER A 77 2.10 -10.21 -3.19
C SER A 77 1.93 -10.02 -1.68
N ILE A 78 1.57 -8.82 -1.23
CA ILE A 78 1.26 -8.52 0.17
C ILE A 78 0.05 -9.37 0.62
N ASP A 79 -1.05 -9.34 -0.13
CA ASP A 79 -2.27 -10.08 0.22
C ASP A 79 -2.01 -11.59 0.22
N LYS A 80 -1.17 -12.10 -0.69
CA LYS A 80 -0.73 -13.50 -0.69
C LYS A 80 0.04 -13.84 0.60
N SER A 81 0.98 -13.01 1.03
CA SER A 81 1.74 -13.22 2.27
C SER A 81 0.84 -13.20 3.51
N ILE A 82 -0.12 -12.28 3.58
CA ILE A 82 -1.10 -12.22 4.67
C ILE A 82 -1.99 -13.47 4.68
N ARG A 83 -2.45 -13.91 3.51
CA ARG A 83 -3.28 -15.11 3.36
C ARG A 83 -2.52 -16.36 3.82
N ASN A 84 -1.30 -16.54 3.36
CA ASN A 84 -0.46 -17.67 3.76
C ASN A 84 -0.24 -17.68 5.28
N PHE A 85 0.04 -16.52 5.88
CA PHE A 85 0.17 -16.41 7.33
C PHE A 85 -1.13 -16.74 8.07
N LEU A 86 -2.28 -16.26 7.59
CA LEU A 86 -3.59 -16.53 8.18
C LEU A 86 -3.86 -18.04 8.27
N TRP A 87 -3.62 -18.76 7.18
CA TRP A 87 -3.89 -20.20 7.11
C TRP A 87 -2.75 -21.07 7.67
N GLY A 88 -1.60 -20.46 7.99
CA GLY A 88 -0.47 -21.13 8.61
C GLY A 88 0.39 -21.89 7.62
N ASP A 89 0.36 -21.48 6.36
CA ASP A 89 1.24 -22.03 5.34
C ASP A 89 2.69 -21.78 5.69
N THR A 90 3.49 -22.81 5.48
CA THR A 90 4.94 -22.77 5.58
C THR A 90 5.52 -23.18 4.24
N PRO A 91 6.77 -22.82 3.91
CA PRO A 91 7.39 -23.24 2.64
C PRO A 91 7.41 -24.76 2.46
N THR A 92 7.28 -25.53 3.53
CA THR A 92 7.28 -27.00 3.53
C THR A 92 5.89 -27.62 3.70
N GLN A 93 4.89 -26.90 4.22
CA GLN A 93 3.54 -27.43 4.47
C GLN A 93 2.47 -26.45 4.02
N TRP A 94 1.61 -26.92 3.12
CA TRP A 94 0.46 -26.19 2.61
C TRP A 94 -0.81 -26.55 3.39
N HIS A 95 -1.68 -25.57 3.62
CA HIS A 95 -3.00 -25.72 4.22
C HIS A 95 -4.09 -25.26 3.26
N VAL A 96 -5.23 -25.94 3.28
CA VAL A 96 -6.37 -25.59 2.44
C VAL A 96 -6.97 -24.24 2.86
N HIS A 97 -7.01 -23.30 1.93
CA HIS A 97 -7.71 -22.03 2.10
C HIS A 97 -9.22 -22.23 1.93
N LEU A 98 -9.94 -22.42 3.04
CA LEU A 98 -11.37 -22.78 3.00
C LEU A 98 -12.29 -21.64 2.55
N ILE A 99 -11.86 -20.38 2.68
CA ILE A 99 -12.69 -19.20 2.45
C ILE A 99 -12.03 -18.30 1.41
N ASN A 100 -12.83 -17.79 0.46
CA ASN A 100 -12.35 -16.86 -0.55
C ASN A 100 -11.80 -15.57 0.09
N TRP A 101 -10.76 -15.00 -0.49
CA TRP A 101 -10.14 -13.77 0.00
C TRP A 101 -11.11 -12.60 0.05
N GLU A 102 -11.94 -12.45 -0.98
CA GLU A 102 -12.94 -11.38 -1.05
C GLU A 102 -13.99 -11.47 0.06
N THR A 103 -14.32 -12.68 0.51
CA THR A 103 -15.19 -12.86 1.67
C THR A 103 -14.48 -12.49 2.97
N LEU A 104 -13.20 -12.85 3.13
CA LEU A 104 -12.42 -12.50 4.33
C LEU A 104 -12.24 -10.98 4.48
N THR A 105 -12.18 -10.26 3.36
CA THR A 105 -11.89 -8.82 3.36
C THR A 105 -13.10 -7.92 3.55
N ARG A 106 -14.31 -8.50 3.50
CA ARG A 106 -15.55 -7.77 3.79
C ARG A 106 -15.61 -7.32 5.25
N SER A 107 -16.42 -6.29 5.49
CA SER A 107 -16.63 -5.73 6.84
C SER A 107 -17.16 -6.77 7.82
N LYS A 108 -16.74 -6.63 9.09
CA LYS A 108 -17.26 -7.42 10.22
C LYS A 108 -18.76 -7.31 10.40
N VAL A 109 -19.37 -6.19 9.99
CA VAL A 109 -20.82 -5.97 10.05
C VAL A 109 -21.57 -7.05 9.26
N PHE A 110 -20.96 -7.59 8.20
CA PHE A 110 -21.50 -8.68 7.40
C PHE A 110 -21.07 -10.07 7.88
N GLY A 111 -20.56 -10.19 9.11
CA GLY A 111 -20.10 -11.47 9.69
C GLY A 111 -18.73 -11.96 9.18
N ASN A 112 -17.96 -11.12 8.49
CA ASN A 112 -16.66 -11.49 7.93
C ASN A 112 -15.50 -11.10 8.86
N LEU A 113 -14.27 -11.49 8.50
CA LEU A 113 -13.10 -11.24 9.34
C LEU A 113 -12.69 -9.76 9.41
N GLY A 114 -13.03 -8.93 8.42
CA GLY A 114 -12.66 -7.51 8.42
C GLY A 114 -11.15 -7.28 8.28
N ILE A 115 -10.46 -8.16 7.56
CA ILE A 115 -9.10 -7.90 7.08
C ILE A 115 -9.23 -6.92 5.90
N ARG A 116 -8.38 -5.89 5.77
CA ARG A 116 -8.52 -5.01 4.59
C ARG A 116 -7.72 -5.57 3.43
N ASP A 117 -8.31 -5.54 2.25
CA ASP A 117 -7.62 -5.87 1.01
C ASP A 117 -6.64 -4.75 0.63
N SER A 118 -5.39 -5.11 0.30
CA SER A 118 -4.34 -4.11 0.06
C SER A 118 -4.64 -3.26 -1.16
N LYS A 119 -5.25 -3.85 -2.20
CA LYS A 119 -5.65 -3.13 -3.42
C LYS A 119 -6.74 -2.10 -3.13
N THR A 120 -7.86 -2.51 -2.51
CA THR A 120 -8.95 -1.55 -2.18
C THR A 120 -8.47 -0.44 -1.24
N THR A 121 -7.56 -0.77 -0.32
CA THR A 121 -6.99 0.21 0.59
C THR A 121 -6.09 1.21 -0.16
N ASN A 122 -5.29 0.73 -1.11
CA ASN A 122 -4.49 1.58 -1.98
C ASN A 122 -5.36 2.56 -2.77
N ASP A 123 -6.42 2.07 -3.41
CA ASP A 123 -7.32 2.92 -4.19
C ASP A 123 -8.03 3.95 -3.28
N ALA A 124 -8.47 3.54 -2.09
CA ALA A 124 -9.09 4.44 -1.12
C ALA A 124 -8.13 5.53 -0.60
N PHE A 125 -6.86 5.20 -0.39
CA PHE A 125 -5.85 6.19 0.01
C PHE A 125 -5.56 7.18 -1.12
N LEU A 126 -5.51 6.74 -2.38
CA LEU A 126 -5.34 7.63 -3.53
C LEU A 126 -6.49 8.63 -3.64
N MET A 127 -7.73 8.13 -3.57
CA MET A 127 -8.92 8.98 -3.60
C MET A 127 -8.94 9.97 -2.42
N ASN A 128 -8.46 9.57 -1.23
CA ASN A 128 -8.34 10.48 -0.09
C ASN A 128 -7.27 11.57 -0.34
N GLN A 129 -6.16 11.26 -1.03
CA GLN A 129 -5.16 12.27 -1.40
C GLN A 129 -5.74 13.26 -2.41
N GLU A 130 -6.42 12.78 -3.45
CA GLU A 130 -7.11 13.62 -4.43
C GLU A 130 -8.13 14.54 -3.77
N TRP A 131 -8.97 13.98 -2.89
CA TRP A 131 -9.95 14.74 -2.14
C TRP A 131 -9.32 15.84 -1.29
N ARG A 132 -8.17 15.58 -0.66
CA ARG A 132 -7.42 16.58 0.12
C ARG A 132 -6.89 17.71 -0.75
N LEU A 133 -6.39 17.39 -1.96
CA LEU A 133 -5.93 18.40 -2.92
C LEU A 133 -7.07 19.29 -3.38
N TRP A 134 -8.23 18.68 -3.66
CA TRP A 134 -9.42 19.40 -4.09
C TRP A 134 -9.99 20.30 -2.99
N ARG A 135 -10.11 19.79 -1.75
CA ARG A 135 -10.70 20.54 -0.63
C ARG A 135 -9.81 21.68 -0.13
N ASN A 136 -8.48 21.54 -0.22
CA ASN A 136 -7.53 22.50 0.33
C ASN A 136 -6.57 23.03 -0.76
N PRO A 137 -7.05 23.89 -1.68
CA PRO A 137 -6.25 24.39 -2.79
C PRO A 137 -5.09 25.29 -2.33
N HIS A 138 -5.19 25.92 -1.16
CA HIS A 138 -4.16 26.84 -0.64
C HIS A 138 -2.90 26.13 -0.08
N THR A 139 -2.89 24.80 -0.03
CA THR A 139 -1.70 24.07 0.43
C THR A 139 -0.56 24.21 -0.59
N LEU A 140 0.69 24.30 -0.10
CA LEU A 140 1.86 24.44 -0.96
C LEU A 140 1.95 23.31 -2.01
N LEU A 141 1.60 22.10 -1.60
CA LEU A 141 1.58 20.92 -2.48
C LEU A 141 0.50 21.04 -3.56
N ALA A 142 -0.72 21.49 -3.23
CA ALA A 142 -1.77 21.71 -4.21
C ALA A 142 -1.39 22.80 -5.22
N ASN A 143 -0.83 23.92 -4.76
CA ASN A 143 -0.33 25.00 -5.61
C ASN A 143 0.81 24.54 -6.53
N PHE A 144 1.77 23.78 -6.00
CA PHE A 144 2.88 23.25 -6.80
C PHE A 144 2.38 22.28 -7.87
N LEU A 145 1.49 21.35 -7.51
CA LEU A 145 0.95 20.37 -8.45
C LEU A 145 0.06 21.01 -9.50
N SER A 146 -0.79 21.98 -9.11
CA SER A 146 -1.65 22.70 -10.06
C SER A 146 -0.82 23.51 -11.06
N GLN A 147 0.21 24.23 -10.61
CA GLN A 147 1.11 24.96 -11.52
C GLN A 147 1.90 24.04 -12.46
N LYS A 148 2.30 22.86 -11.97
CA LYS A 148 3.10 21.90 -12.75
C LYS A 148 2.28 21.12 -13.77
N HIS A 149 1.08 20.69 -13.39
CA HIS A 149 0.29 19.72 -14.15
C HIS A 149 -1.06 20.26 -14.65
N CYS A 150 -1.68 21.22 -13.95
CA CYS A 150 -2.99 21.80 -14.28
C CYS A 150 -2.84 23.16 -14.97
N ARG A 151 -2.04 23.27 -16.03
CA ARG A 151 -1.85 24.54 -16.75
C ARG A 151 -3.07 25.00 -17.55
N THR A 152 -3.93 24.06 -17.96
CA THR A 152 -4.99 24.31 -18.95
C THR A 152 -6.39 23.93 -18.47
N SER A 153 -6.54 23.17 -17.38
CA SER A 153 -7.84 22.72 -16.87
C SER A 153 -7.83 22.49 -15.36
N ASP A 154 -9.02 22.50 -14.75
CA ASP A 154 -9.24 22.15 -13.34
C ASP A 154 -8.72 20.75 -13.02
N PHE A 155 -8.28 20.55 -11.77
CA PHE A 155 -7.71 19.29 -11.27
C PHE A 155 -8.49 18.04 -11.75
N LEU A 156 -9.82 18.03 -11.58
CA LEU A 156 -10.70 16.90 -11.92
C LEU A 156 -10.93 16.68 -13.42
N ARG A 157 -10.55 17.65 -14.27
CA ARG A 157 -10.76 17.61 -15.73
C ARG A 157 -9.46 17.42 -16.51
N THR A 158 -8.32 17.36 -15.83
CA THR A 158 -7.02 17.18 -16.48
C THR A 158 -6.89 15.75 -17.01
N THR A 159 -6.68 15.61 -18.32
CA THR A 159 -6.32 14.32 -18.91
C THR A 159 -4.81 14.07 -18.75
N PRO A 160 -4.36 12.94 -18.18
CA PRO A 160 -2.96 12.70 -17.87
C PRO A 160 -2.13 12.29 -19.10
N HIS A 161 -2.07 13.14 -20.14
CA HIS A 161 -1.23 12.89 -21.31
C HIS A 161 0.26 13.03 -20.97
N THR A 162 0.64 14.02 -20.17
CA THR A 162 2.02 14.31 -19.76
C THR A 162 2.10 14.53 -18.25
N GLY A 163 2.78 13.64 -17.52
CA GLY A 163 2.84 13.72 -16.07
C GLY A 163 3.71 12.64 -15.42
N SER A 164 4.12 12.87 -14.18
CA SER A 164 4.82 11.87 -13.38
C SER A 164 3.90 10.67 -13.13
N HIS A 165 4.46 9.46 -12.95
CA HIS A 165 3.66 8.27 -12.58
C HIS A 165 2.81 8.51 -11.33
N SER A 166 3.29 9.34 -10.42
CA SER A 166 2.52 9.72 -9.24
C SER A 166 1.27 10.55 -9.57
N TRP A 167 1.38 11.47 -10.54
CA TRP A 167 0.27 12.29 -11.00
C TRP A 167 -0.77 11.49 -11.77
N LYS A 168 -0.32 10.55 -12.61
CA LYS A 168 -1.22 9.69 -13.39
C LYS A 168 -2.02 8.69 -12.56
N ALA A 169 -1.64 8.46 -11.31
CA ALA A 169 -2.39 7.58 -10.41
C ALA A 169 -3.24 8.35 -9.39
N LEU A 170 -3.21 9.68 -9.45
CA LEU A 170 -4.10 10.59 -8.71
C LEU A 170 -5.25 11.10 -9.61
N LEU A 171 -5.40 10.57 -10.83
CA LEU A 171 -6.41 10.94 -11.83
C LEU A 171 -6.90 9.66 -12.50
#